data_AF-A0A933EDL1-F1
#
_entry.id   AF-A0A933EDL1-F1
#
_cell.length_a   1.000
_cell.length_b   1.000
_cell.length_c   1.000
_cell.angle_alpha   90.00
_cell.angle_beta   90.00
_cell.angle_gamma   90.00
#
_symmetry.space_group_name_H-M   'P 1'
#
loop_
_entity.id
_entity.type
_entity.pdbx_description
1 polymer ?
#
loop_
_entity_poly.entity_id
_entity_poly.type
_entity_poly.pdbx_seq_one_letter_code
_entity_poly.pdbx_strand_id
1 'polypeptide(L)'
;MAKPRVYVTRIIPEQGLKIVREHCDMRIWEGDMPPPREIILKEITGCDGILSMLTDRMDGPVMDVAPRLRVISNCAVGYDNIDVPAATARKIVVGHTPGVLTETVADFAFALLLAAARRVVEGDKYTRARKWKTWEPMGLLGQDVHRATLGLVGLGRIGAAVAKRAQGFEMKVLYHDVVRREDLERSMGIQFTTLDTLLRESDFVSIHVPLLPETHHLIGAKELDKMKLSAVLVNTARGPIV
;
A
#
# COMPACT_ATOMS: atom_id res chain seq x y z
N MET A 1 -40.12 1.48 2.00
CA MET A 1 -39.26 1.37 0.80
C MET A 1 -38.47 0.08 0.89
N ALA A 2 -38.24 -0.62 -0.23
CA ALA A 2 -37.32 -1.77 -0.24
C ALA A 2 -35.90 -1.31 0.10
N LYS A 3 -35.14 -2.09 0.87
CA LYS A 3 -33.74 -1.78 1.16
C LYS A 3 -32.90 -1.83 -0.13
N PRO A 4 -31.92 -0.94 -0.33
CA PRO A 4 -31.00 -1.03 -1.45
C PRO A 4 -30.22 -2.35 -1.40
N ARG A 5 -29.95 -2.94 -2.56
CA ARG A 5 -29.18 -4.19 -2.66
C ARG A 5 -27.69 -3.89 -2.76
N VAL A 6 -26.89 -4.54 -1.93
CA VAL A 6 -25.43 -4.38 -1.92
C VAL A 6 -24.76 -5.74 -2.06
N TYR A 7 -23.81 -5.81 -3.00
CA TYR A 7 -22.88 -6.94 -3.08
C TYR A 7 -21.60 -6.62 -2.30
N VAL A 8 -21.21 -7.51 -1.41
CA VAL A 8 -19.97 -7.40 -0.64
C VAL A 8 -19.04 -8.51 -1.10
N THR A 9 -17.94 -8.10 -1.70
CA THR A 9 -16.99 -8.99 -2.37
C THR A 9 -16.14 -9.83 -1.42
N ARG A 10 -16.12 -9.49 -0.11
CA ARG A 10 -15.38 -10.16 0.95
C ARG A 10 -15.99 -10.01 2.32
N ILE A 11 -15.78 -11.02 3.17
CA ILE A 11 -16.01 -10.89 4.61
C ILE A 11 -15.02 -9.85 5.16
N ILE A 12 -15.56 -8.77 5.74
CA ILE A 12 -14.83 -7.73 6.48
C ILE A 12 -15.18 -7.84 7.98
N PRO A 13 -14.51 -7.10 8.88
CA PRO A 13 -14.89 -7.10 10.29
C PRO A 13 -16.38 -6.85 10.50
N GLU A 14 -16.99 -7.59 11.43
CA GLU A 14 -18.45 -7.60 11.64
C GLU A 14 -19.02 -6.22 11.94
N GLN A 15 -18.25 -5.32 12.55
CA GLN A 15 -18.65 -3.92 12.74
C GLN A 15 -19.04 -3.22 11.43
N GLY A 16 -18.29 -3.45 10.35
CA GLY A 16 -18.61 -2.89 9.03
C GLY A 16 -19.81 -3.57 8.39
N LEU A 17 -19.86 -4.91 8.45
CA LEU A 17 -20.98 -5.69 7.89
C LEU A 17 -22.30 -5.37 8.58
N LYS A 18 -22.30 -5.12 9.89
CA LYS A 18 -23.48 -4.74 10.65
C LYS A 18 -24.12 -3.46 10.10
N ILE A 19 -23.33 -2.43 9.82
CA ILE A 19 -23.82 -1.16 9.23
C ILE A 19 -24.47 -1.41 7.87
N VAL A 20 -23.84 -2.23 7.01
CA VAL A 20 -24.40 -2.58 5.71
C VAL A 20 -25.72 -3.34 5.88
N ARG A 21 -25.79 -4.32 6.79
CA ARG A 21 -26.99 -5.14 7.03
C ARG A 21 -28.15 -4.34 7.63
N GLU A 22 -27.86 -3.31 8.42
CA GLU A 22 -28.86 -2.41 8.99
C GLU A 22 -29.57 -1.61 7.89
N HIS A 23 -28.82 -1.08 6.91
CA HIS A 23 -29.35 -0.17 5.89
C HIS A 23 -29.68 -0.82 4.54
N CYS A 24 -29.08 -1.96 4.21
CA CYS A 24 -29.15 -2.59 2.89
C CYS A 24 -29.58 -4.07 2.97
N ASP A 25 -30.09 -4.59 1.85
CA ASP A 25 -30.16 -6.02 1.60
C ASP A 25 -28.82 -6.48 1.03
N MET A 26 -28.10 -7.31 1.78
CA MET A 26 -26.69 -7.60 1.55
C MET A 26 -26.47 -9.03 1.11
N ARG A 27 -25.74 -9.21 0.01
CA ARG A 27 -25.16 -10.49 -0.38
C ARG A 27 -23.65 -10.45 -0.22
N ILE A 28 -23.08 -11.40 0.52
CA ILE A 28 -21.63 -11.48 0.75
C ILE A 28 -21.06 -12.66 -0.04
N TRP A 29 -19.87 -12.48 -0.60
CA TRP A 29 -19.04 -13.58 -1.08
C TRP A 29 -18.28 -14.21 0.07
N GLU A 30 -18.55 -15.50 0.32
CA GLU A 30 -18.01 -16.28 1.45
C GLU A 30 -16.75 -17.09 1.10
N GLY A 31 -16.31 -17.08 -0.15
CA GLY A 31 -15.11 -17.82 -0.56
C GLY A 31 -13.82 -17.20 0.00
N ASP A 32 -12.79 -18.01 0.21
CA ASP A 32 -11.50 -17.54 0.74
C ASP A 32 -10.72 -16.66 -0.26
N MET A 33 -10.91 -16.88 -1.57
CA MET A 33 -10.24 -16.17 -2.67
C MET A 33 -11.18 -15.18 -3.38
N PRO A 34 -10.67 -14.09 -3.99
CA PRO A 34 -11.53 -13.04 -4.53
C PRO A 34 -12.57 -13.63 -5.47
N PRO A 35 -13.81 -13.11 -5.49
CA PRO A 35 -14.82 -13.65 -6.38
C PRO A 35 -14.28 -13.61 -7.82
N PRO A 36 -14.34 -14.71 -8.58
CA PRO A 36 -13.99 -14.69 -9.99
C PRO A 36 -14.77 -13.59 -10.71
N ARG A 37 -14.18 -13.01 -11.77
CA ARG A 37 -14.77 -11.86 -12.46
C ARG A 37 -16.18 -12.16 -12.97
N GLU A 38 -16.42 -13.39 -13.43
CA GLU A 38 -17.73 -13.87 -13.88
C GLU A 38 -18.76 -13.85 -12.76
N ILE A 39 -18.34 -14.15 -11.53
CA ILE A 39 -19.20 -14.06 -10.34
C ILE A 39 -19.48 -12.60 -10.02
N ILE A 40 -18.49 -11.71 -10.06
CA ILE A 40 -18.72 -10.27 -9.86
C ILE A 40 -19.75 -9.76 -10.88
N LEU A 41 -19.56 -10.06 -12.17
CA LEU A 41 -20.47 -9.63 -13.25
C LEU A 41 -21.90 -10.13 -13.05
N LYS A 42 -22.07 -11.37 -12.55
CA LYS A 42 -23.37 -11.95 -12.26
C LYS A 42 -24.03 -11.34 -11.02
N GLU A 43 -23.29 -11.22 -9.93
CA GLU A 43 -23.84 -10.85 -8.62
C GLU A 43 -24.11 -9.36 -8.48
N ILE A 44 -23.35 -8.53 -9.20
CA ILE A 44 -23.58 -7.08 -9.21
C ILE A 44 -24.85 -6.71 -9.99
N THR A 45 -25.37 -7.58 -10.85
CA THR A 45 -26.59 -7.32 -11.61
C THR A 45 -27.78 -7.08 -10.68
N GLY A 46 -28.37 -5.89 -10.78
CA GLY A 46 -29.51 -5.48 -9.95
C GLY A 46 -29.14 -5.04 -8.54
N CYS A 47 -27.84 -4.86 -8.23
CA CYS A 47 -27.37 -4.20 -7.02
C CYS A 47 -27.37 -2.67 -7.19
N ASP A 48 -27.64 -1.96 -6.09
CA ASP A 48 -27.56 -0.50 -6.00
C ASP A 48 -26.18 -0.04 -5.49
N GLY A 49 -25.43 -0.92 -4.83
CA GLY A 49 -24.06 -0.67 -4.37
C GLY A 49 -23.18 -1.92 -4.38
N ILE A 50 -21.86 -1.69 -4.35
CA ILE A 50 -20.87 -2.75 -4.14
C ILE A 50 -19.83 -2.30 -3.11
N LEU A 51 -19.48 -3.19 -2.19
CA LEU A 51 -18.32 -3.06 -1.32
C LEU A 51 -17.21 -3.95 -1.90
N SER A 52 -16.24 -3.31 -2.55
CA SER A 52 -15.12 -3.94 -3.26
C SER A 52 -13.83 -3.90 -2.44
N MET A 53 -12.90 -4.79 -2.77
CA MET A 53 -11.53 -4.81 -2.29
C MET A 53 -10.57 -4.32 -3.36
N LEU A 54 -9.31 -4.11 -2.97
CA LEU A 54 -8.20 -3.79 -3.88
C LEU A 54 -8.00 -4.83 -4.99
N THR A 55 -8.46 -6.08 -4.78
CA THR A 55 -8.33 -7.19 -5.73
C THR A 55 -9.42 -7.20 -6.80
N ASP A 56 -10.45 -6.38 -6.65
CA ASP A 56 -11.62 -6.41 -7.53
C ASP A 56 -11.49 -5.32 -8.58
N ARG A 57 -11.33 -5.72 -9.85
CA ARG A 57 -11.24 -4.77 -10.96
C ARG A 57 -12.62 -4.25 -11.33
N MET A 58 -12.88 -3.00 -10.98
CA MET A 58 -14.14 -2.27 -11.22
C MET A 58 -14.00 -1.36 -12.44
N ASP A 59 -14.14 -1.94 -13.63
CA ASP A 59 -14.02 -1.26 -14.92
C ASP A 59 -15.37 -1.13 -15.64
N GLY A 60 -15.38 -0.45 -16.79
CA GLY A 60 -16.57 -0.22 -17.60
C GLY A 60 -17.50 -1.44 -17.76
N PRO A 61 -17.00 -2.61 -18.19
CA PRO A 61 -17.81 -3.82 -18.33
C PRO A 61 -18.53 -4.27 -17.04
N VAL A 62 -17.91 -4.09 -15.86
CA VAL A 62 -18.57 -4.40 -14.58
C VAL A 62 -19.68 -3.40 -14.29
N MET A 63 -19.48 -2.14 -14.65
CA MET A 63 -20.50 -1.10 -14.49
C MET A 63 -21.65 -1.24 -15.51
N ASP A 64 -21.37 -1.75 -16.71
CA ASP A 64 -22.36 -1.91 -17.79
C ASP A 64 -23.42 -2.96 -17.46
N VAL A 65 -23.04 -4.04 -16.77
CA VAL A 65 -23.98 -5.10 -16.34
C VAL A 65 -24.78 -4.71 -15.09
N ALA A 66 -24.50 -3.53 -14.50
CA ALA A 66 -25.11 -3.05 -13.26
C ALA A 66 -25.76 -1.66 -13.45
N PRO A 67 -26.84 -1.54 -14.25
CA PRO A 67 -27.45 -0.24 -14.56
C PRO A 67 -28.09 0.48 -13.36
N ARG A 68 -28.28 -0.24 -12.24
CA ARG A 68 -28.78 0.30 -10.97
C ARG A 68 -27.67 0.72 -10.01
N LEU A 69 -26.41 0.44 -10.33
CA LEU A 69 -25.29 0.72 -9.44
C LEU A 69 -25.16 2.22 -9.22
N ARG A 70 -25.12 2.65 -7.96
CA ARG A 70 -25.01 4.05 -7.56
C ARG A 70 -23.74 4.34 -6.78
N VAL A 71 -23.16 3.32 -6.14
CA VAL A 71 -21.96 3.47 -5.31
C VAL A 71 -21.02 2.27 -5.43
N ILE A 72 -19.73 2.56 -5.56
CA ILE A 72 -18.63 1.62 -5.39
C ILE A 72 -17.86 2.05 -4.14
N SER A 73 -17.91 1.25 -3.08
CA SER A 73 -17.20 1.49 -1.83
C SER A 73 -15.97 0.59 -1.76
N ASN A 74 -14.79 1.17 -1.98
CA ASN A 74 -13.53 0.43 -1.96
C ASN A 74 -12.98 0.36 -0.53
N CYS A 75 -12.77 -0.85 -0.01
CA CYS A 75 -12.08 -1.06 1.25
C CYS A 75 -10.55 -1.02 1.04
N ALA A 76 -10.07 0.13 0.57
CA ALA A 76 -8.65 0.41 0.35
C ALA A 76 -8.42 1.93 0.28
N VAL A 77 -7.17 2.38 0.52
CA VAL A 77 -6.78 3.78 0.27
C VAL A 77 -6.58 4.04 -1.22
N GLY A 78 -5.79 3.19 -1.88
CA GLY A 78 -5.60 3.25 -3.33
C GLY A 78 -6.81 2.67 -4.06
N TYR A 79 -7.09 3.22 -5.23
CA TYR A 79 -8.26 2.89 -6.05
C TYR A 79 -7.86 2.70 -7.53
N ASP A 80 -6.61 2.31 -7.75
CA ASP A 80 -6.05 1.94 -9.06
C ASP A 80 -6.80 0.78 -9.74
N ASN A 81 -7.55 -0.01 -8.95
CA ASN A 81 -8.44 -1.07 -9.42
C ASN A 81 -9.81 -0.56 -9.95
N ILE A 82 -10.10 0.74 -9.86
CA ILE A 82 -11.39 1.34 -10.23
C ILE A 82 -11.21 2.34 -11.38
N ASP A 83 -11.97 2.16 -12.46
CA ASP A 83 -12.07 3.14 -13.54
C ASP A 83 -12.97 4.31 -13.11
N VAL A 84 -12.38 5.28 -12.40
CA VAL A 84 -13.10 6.46 -11.88
C VAL A 84 -13.73 7.30 -13.01
N PRO A 85 -13.08 7.54 -14.16
CA PRO A 85 -13.74 8.18 -15.30
C PRO A 85 -15.00 7.44 -15.77
N ALA A 86 -14.95 6.10 -15.91
CA ALA A 86 -16.11 5.31 -16.30
C ALA A 86 -17.24 5.36 -15.25
N ALA A 87 -16.91 5.34 -13.96
CA ALA A 87 -17.87 5.50 -12.88
C ALA A 87 -18.52 6.88 -12.90
N THR A 88 -17.72 7.93 -13.11
CA THR A 88 -18.19 9.33 -13.18
C THR A 88 -19.16 9.54 -14.35
N ALA A 89 -18.84 9.01 -15.53
CA ALA A 89 -19.72 9.09 -16.69
C ALA A 89 -21.09 8.43 -16.45
N ARG A 90 -21.14 7.41 -15.59
CA ARG A 90 -22.35 6.70 -15.17
C ARG A 90 -23.00 7.26 -13.90
N LYS A 91 -22.47 8.36 -13.35
CA LYS A 91 -22.92 8.99 -12.09
C LYS A 91 -22.85 8.05 -10.88
N ILE A 92 -21.90 7.12 -10.90
CA ILE A 92 -21.62 6.20 -9.81
C ILE A 92 -20.63 6.88 -8.86
N VAL A 93 -21.00 7.00 -7.58
CA VAL A 93 -20.11 7.56 -6.56
C VAL A 93 -19.05 6.53 -6.19
N VAL A 94 -17.78 6.95 -6.12
CA VAL A 94 -16.68 6.10 -5.67
C VAL A 94 -16.22 6.56 -4.30
N GLY A 95 -16.25 5.65 -3.33
CA GLY A 95 -15.71 5.84 -1.98
C GLY A 95 -14.45 4.99 -1.77
N HIS A 96 -13.57 5.47 -0.90
CA HIS A 96 -12.34 4.77 -0.48
C HIS A 96 -12.05 5.10 1.00
N THR A 97 -11.03 4.47 1.61
CA THR A 97 -10.77 4.60 3.06
C THR A 97 -9.44 5.32 3.38
N PRO A 98 -9.28 6.62 3.07
CA PRO A 98 -8.04 7.35 3.34
C PRO A 98 -7.86 7.60 4.84
N GLY A 99 -6.61 7.77 5.27
CA GLY A 99 -6.25 8.16 6.65
C GLY A 99 -6.16 6.99 7.63
N VAL A 100 -7.10 6.05 7.62
CA VAL A 100 -7.22 4.98 8.63
C VAL A 100 -6.10 3.92 8.62
N LEU A 101 -5.32 3.83 7.54
CA LEU A 101 -4.24 2.86 7.36
C LEU A 101 -2.84 3.48 7.45
N THR A 102 -2.75 4.80 7.65
CA THR A 102 -1.49 5.54 7.52
C THR A 102 -0.41 5.02 8.45
N GLU A 103 -0.70 4.95 9.75
CA GLU A 103 0.25 4.52 10.77
C GLU A 103 0.58 3.03 10.63
N THR A 104 -0.42 2.19 10.40
CA THR A 104 -0.25 0.74 10.24
C THR A 104 0.65 0.39 9.06
N VAL A 105 0.51 1.07 7.92
CA VAL A 105 1.38 0.85 6.76
C VAL A 105 2.80 1.39 7.01
N ALA A 106 2.94 2.51 7.72
CA ALA A 106 4.25 3.03 8.10
C ALA A 106 4.99 2.10 9.07
N ASP A 107 4.29 1.50 10.04
CA ASP A 107 4.83 0.45 10.91
C ASP A 107 5.29 -0.76 10.11
N PHE A 108 4.47 -1.20 9.15
CA PHE A 108 4.81 -2.35 8.32
C PHE A 108 6.02 -2.08 7.41
N ALA A 109 6.15 -0.87 6.87
CA ALA A 109 7.34 -0.47 6.10
C ALA A 109 8.62 -0.53 6.96
N PHE A 110 8.57 -0.04 8.20
CA PHE A 110 9.69 -0.14 9.14
C PHE A 110 9.97 -1.58 9.57
N ALA A 111 8.94 -2.41 9.75
CA ALA A 111 9.10 -3.83 10.06
C ALA A 111 9.85 -4.56 8.94
N LEU A 112 9.48 -4.32 7.67
CA LEU A 112 10.19 -4.89 6.52
C LEU A 112 11.62 -4.38 6.42
N LEU A 113 11.83 -3.07 6.61
CA LEU A 113 13.15 -2.44 6.63
C LEU A 113 14.06 -3.11 7.67
N LEU A 114 13.60 -3.20 8.92
CA LEU A 114 14.36 -3.81 10.02
C LEU A 114 14.59 -5.30 9.78
N ALA A 115 13.58 -6.03 9.28
CA ALA A 115 13.69 -7.44 8.99
C ALA A 115 14.75 -7.74 7.92
N ALA A 116 14.83 -6.92 6.88
CA ALA A 116 15.84 -7.00 5.84
C ALA A 116 17.22 -6.61 6.38
N ALA A 117 17.34 -5.43 7.01
CA ALA A 117 18.60 -4.90 7.53
C ALA A 117 19.25 -5.86 8.54
N ARG A 118 18.45 -6.46 9.43
CA ARG A 118 18.90 -7.31 10.54
C ARG A 118 18.72 -8.79 10.30
N ARG A 119 18.44 -9.19 9.06
CA ARG A 119 18.36 -10.60 8.61
C ARG A 119 17.43 -11.44 9.48
N VAL A 120 16.31 -10.86 9.93
CA VAL A 120 15.42 -11.45 10.95
C VAL A 120 14.85 -12.78 10.49
N VAL A 121 14.39 -12.87 9.24
CA VAL A 121 13.81 -14.11 8.67
C VAL A 121 14.86 -15.21 8.57
N GLU A 122 16.10 -14.87 8.23
CA GLU A 122 17.20 -15.83 8.17
C GLU A 122 17.59 -16.31 9.58
N GLY A 123 17.61 -15.39 10.55
CA GLY A 123 17.83 -15.71 11.96
C GLY A 123 16.77 -16.64 12.55
N ASP A 124 15.48 -16.40 12.27
CA ASP A 124 14.39 -17.29 12.67
C ASP A 124 14.59 -18.70 12.08
N LYS A 125 14.84 -18.80 10.76
CA LYS A 125 15.10 -20.08 10.09
C LYS A 125 16.33 -20.80 10.65
N TYR A 126 17.43 -20.07 10.88
CA TYR A 126 18.67 -20.62 11.43
C TYR A 126 18.46 -21.20 12.83
N THR A 127 17.70 -20.49 13.66
CA THR A 127 17.39 -20.90 15.04
C THR A 127 16.43 -22.09 15.07
N ARG A 128 15.34 -22.05 14.29
CA ARG A 128 14.39 -23.19 14.19
C ARG A 128 15.04 -24.46 13.66
N ALA A 129 16.02 -24.32 12.77
CA ALA A 129 16.82 -25.43 12.26
C ALA A 129 17.86 -25.96 13.28
N ARG A 130 17.88 -25.45 14.52
CA ARG A 130 18.82 -25.81 15.59
C ARG A 130 20.30 -25.62 15.20
N LYS A 131 20.58 -24.69 14.28
CA LYS A 131 21.96 -24.37 13.85
C LYS A 131 22.67 -23.42 14.81
N TRP A 132 21.91 -22.60 15.54
CA TRP A 132 22.46 -21.72 16.56
C TRP A 132 23.05 -22.53 17.73
N LYS A 133 24.31 -22.24 18.07
CA LYS A 133 25.03 -22.89 19.17
C LYS A 133 25.31 -21.91 20.30
N THR A 134 25.84 -20.74 19.97
CA THR A 134 26.15 -19.65 20.90
C THR A 134 26.26 -18.33 20.13
N TRP A 135 26.53 -17.23 20.83
CA TRP A 135 26.86 -15.95 20.20
C TRP A 135 28.18 -16.03 19.43
N GLU A 136 28.20 -15.50 18.20
CA GLU A 136 29.36 -15.54 17.31
C GLU A 136 29.60 -14.13 16.73
N PRO A 137 30.86 -13.64 16.72
CA PRO A 137 31.18 -12.30 16.18
C PRO A 137 30.76 -12.08 14.72
N MET A 138 30.77 -13.15 13.91
CA MET A 138 30.45 -13.11 12.48
C MET A 138 29.05 -13.65 12.15
N GLY A 139 28.28 -14.04 13.18
CA GLY A 139 26.98 -14.64 13.00
C GLY A 139 25.94 -13.62 12.56
N LEU A 140 25.38 -13.80 11.36
CA LEU A 140 24.26 -13.01 10.83
C LEU A 140 24.45 -11.48 10.93
N LEU A 141 25.68 -11.00 10.71
CA LEU A 141 25.94 -9.56 10.61
C LEU A 141 25.00 -8.92 9.57
N GLY A 142 24.37 -7.83 9.99
CA GLY A 142 23.40 -7.06 9.21
C GLY A 142 23.87 -5.61 9.06
N GLN A 143 23.02 -4.80 8.44
CA GLN A 143 23.25 -3.38 8.23
C GLN A 143 22.76 -2.56 9.44
N ASP A 144 23.52 -1.55 9.83
CA ASP A 144 23.09 -0.58 10.82
C ASP A 144 21.96 0.29 10.26
N VAL A 145 20.90 0.45 11.06
CA VAL A 145 19.75 1.28 10.70
C VAL A 145 19.87 2.67 11.33
N HIS A 146 20.45 2.76 12.52
CA HIS A 146 20.62 4.04 13.17
C HIS A 146 21.59 4.93 12.37
N ARG A 147 21.28 6.22 12.24
CA ARG A 147 22.11 7.21 11.51
C ARG A 147 22.33 6.92 10.02
N ALA A 148 21.68 5.89 9.47
CA ALA A 148 21.71 5.61 8.05
C ALA A 148 20.86 6.64 7.26
N THR A 149 21.01 6.65 5.94
CA THR A 149 20.22 7.51 5.06
C THR A 149 18.98 6.76 4.54
N LEU A 150 17.79 7.30 4.81
CA LEU A 150 16.51 6.81 4.29
C LEU A 150 16.04 7.70 3.14
N GLY A 151 15.84 7.12 1.97
CA GLY A 151 15.20 7.73 0.81
C GLY A 151 13.72 7.37 0.72
N LEU A 152 12.85 8.36 0.72
CA LEU A 152 11.40 8.20 0.56
C LEU A 152 10.97 8.60 -0.86
N VAL A 153 10.47 7.64 -1.64
CA VAL A 153 9.84 7.91 -2.94
C VAL A 153 8.35 8.13 -2.68
N GLY A 154 7.94 9.40 -2.63
CA GLY A 154 6.61 9.85 -2.20
C GLY A 154 6.57 10.26 -0.73
N LEU A 155 6.18 11.52 -0.48
CA LEU A 155 6.02 12.13 0.85
C LEU A 155 4.56 12.54 1.09
N GLY A 156 3.65 11.61 0.78
CA GLY A 156 2.26 11.66 1.20
C GLY A 156 2.07 11.33 2.68
N ARG A 157 0.85 10.98 3.09
CA ARG A 157 0.52 10.64 4.50
C ARG A 157 1.42 9.52 5.06
N ILE A 158 1.58 8.43 4.30
CA ILE A 158 2.38 7.28 4.72
C ILE A 158 3.86 7.64 4.72
N GLY A 159 4.39 8.27 3.67
CA GLY A 159 5.79 8.70 3.61
C GLY A 159 6.16 9.61 4.79
N ALA A 160 5.31 10.58 5.14
CA ALA A 160 5.53 11.43 6.31
C ALA A 160 5.51 10.65 7.64
N ALA A 161 4.61 9.66 7.78
CA ALA A 161 4.57 8.80 8.97
C ALA A 161 5.81 7.88 9.08
N VAL A 162 6.38 7.45 7.95
CA VAL A 162 7.66 6.73 7.88
C VAL A 162 8.83 7.67 8.24
N ALA A 163 8.86 8.90 7.70
CA ALA A 163 9.85 9.90 8.06
C ALA A 163 9.88 10.17 9.57
N LYS A 164 8.71 10.29 10.21
CA LYS A 164 8.58 10.46 11.66
C LYS A 164 9.22 9.31 12.46
N ARG A 165 9.05 8.07 12.00
CA ARG A 165 9.68 6.89 12.64
C ARG A 165 11.20 6.91 12.47
N ALA A 166 11.68 7.33 11.31
CA ALA A 166 13.11 7.44 11.00
C ALA A 166 13.86 8.40 11.94
N GLN A 167 13.19 9.43 12.45
CA GLN A 167 13.77 10.32 13.47
C GLN A 167 14.15 9.57 14.75
N GLY A 168 13.37 8.57 15.17
CA GLY A 168 13.69 7.73 16.33
C GLY A 168 14.94 6.86 16.16
N PHE A 169 15.38 6.68 14.92
CA PHE A 169 16.63 5.99 14.57
C PHE A 169 17.75 6.97 14.18
N GLU A 170 17.57 8.28 14.41
CA GLU A 170 18.55 9.32 14.03
C GLU A 170 18.91 9.29 12.52
N MET A 171 18.04 8.79 11.66
CA MET A 171 18.34 8.66 10.23
C MET A 171 18.36 10.02 9.52
N LYS A 172 19.23 10.17 8.52
CA LYS A 172 19.12 11.26 7.53
C LYS A 172 17.99 10.89 6.57
N VAL A 173 16.96 11.74 6.42
CA VAL A 173 15.84 11.45 5.52
C VAL A 173 15.89 12.34 4.28
N LEU A 174 16.02 11.70 3.13
CA LEU A 174 15.85 12.28 1.81
C LEU A 174 14.47 11.91 1.27
N TYR A 175 13.84 12.78 0.49
CA TYR A 175 12.61 12.42 -0.21
C TYR A 175 12.54 13.00 -1.61
N HIS A 176 11.80 12.30 -2.47
CA HIS A 176 11.43 12.76 -3.79
C HIS A 176 9.92 12.65 -3.96
N ASP A 177 9.29 13.72 -4.44
CA ASP A 177 7.86 13.79 -4.72
C ASP A 177 7.62 14.81 -5.85
N VAL A 178 6.48 14.71 -6.53
CA VAL A 178 6.04 15.69 -7.53
C VAL A 178 5.74 17.06 -6.89
N VAL A 179 5.37 17.08 -5.61
CA VAL A 179 5.13 18.30 -4.83
C VAL A 179 6.10 18.38 -3.66
N ARG A 180 6.92 19.43 -3.63
CA ARG A 180 7.81 19.73 -2.51
C ARG A 180 7.01 20.16 -1.28
N ARG A 181 7.37 19.62 -0.11
CA ARG A 181 6.72 19.83 1.19
C ARG A 181 7.66 20.56 2.16
N GLU A 182 7.87 21.85 1.91
CA GLU A 182 8.74 22.68 2.76
C GLU A 182 8.28 22.75 4.23
N ASP A 183 6.98 22.56 4.47
CA ASP A 183 6.40 22.47 5.81
C ASP A 183 6.96 21.27 6.59
N LEU A 184 7.09 20.12 5.92
CA LEU A 184 7.66 18.90 6.50
C LEU A 184 9.18 18.97 6.57
N GLU A 185 9.85 19.59 5.60
CA GLU A 185 11.30 19.84 5.66
C GLU A 185 11.66 20.63 6.92
N ARG A 186 10.96 21.73 7.19
CA ARG A 186 11.21 22.58 8.38
C ARG A 186 10.86 21.88 9.68
N SER A 187 9.73 21.17 9.74
CA SER A 187 9.26 20.56 10.99
C SER A 187 9.96 19.25 11.34
N MET A 188 10.45 18.50 10.35
CA MET A 188 11.03 17.17 10.56
C MET A 188 12.54 17.10 10.24
N GLY A 189 13.13 18.14 9.65
CA GLY A 189 14.55 18.15 9.26
C GLY A 189 14.85 17.21 8.09
N ILE A 190 13.85 16.92 7.25
CA ILE A 190 14.01 16.08 6.06
C ILE A 190 14.36 16.94 4.84
N GLN A 191 14.93 16.34 3.80
CA GLN A 191 15.44 17.09 2.63
C GLN A 191 14.84 16.59 1.32
N PHE A 192 14.29 17.52 0.52
CA PHE A 192 13.88 17.24 -0.86
C PHE A 192 15.10 17.04 -1.77
N THR A 193 15.02 16.09 -2.70
CA THR A 193 16.03 15.89 -3.73
C THR A 193 15.45 15.27 -5.00
N THR A 194 16.28 15.11 -6.04
CA THR A 194 15.90 14.37 -7.26
C THR A 194 15.86 12.87 -6.97
N LEU A 195 15.08 12.10 -7.73
CA LEU A 195 15.05 10.64 -7.60
C LEU A 195 16.46 10.04 -7.78
N ASP A 196 17.25 10.56 -8.72
CA ASP A 196 18.62 10.07 -8.98
C ASP A 196 19.52 10.24 -7.74
N THR A 197 19.53 11.44 -7.14
CA THR A 197 20.29 11.71 -5.92
C THR A 197 19.80 10.85 -4.76
N LEU A 198 18.48 10.72 -4.60
CA LEU A 198 17.88 9.89 -3.55
C LEU A 198 18.38 8.45 -3.64
N LEU A 199 18.31 7.83 -4.82
CA LEU A 199 18.72 6.43 -5.01
C LEU A 199 20.21 6.22 -4.73
N ARG A 200 21.07 7.16 -5.14
CA ARG A 200 22.53 7.07 -4.95
C ARG A 200 22.95 7.26 -3.49
N GLU A 201 22.29 8.16 -2.76
CA GLU A 201 22.70 8.52 -1.40
C GLU A 201 22.07 7.64 -0.32
N SER A 202 20.98 6.94 -0.62
CA SER A 202 20.21 6.20 0.39
C SER A 202 20.80 4.82 0.71
N ASP A 203 20.80 4.49 1.99
CA ASP A 203 21.08 3.14 2.50
C ASP A 203 19.79 2.29 2.52
N PHE A 204 18.65 2.95 2.66
CA PHE A 204 17.32 2.37 2.63
C PHE A 204 16.45 3.20 1.70
N VAL A 205 15.72 2.58 0.78
CA VAL A 205 14.74 3.25 -0.08
C VAL A 205 13.36 2.68 0.21
N SER A 206 12.38 3.53 0.50
CA SER A 206 11.00 3.12 0.76
C SER A 206 10.01 3.82 -0.17
N ILE A 207 9.15 3.04 -0.83
CA ILE A 207 8.22 3.52 -1.86
C ILE A 207 6.82 3.74 -1.30
N HIS A 208 6.27 4.94 -1.49
CA HIS A 208 4.98 5.39 -0.98
C HIS A 208 4.15 6.20 -2.00
N VAL A 209 4.46 6.09 -3.30
CA VAL A 209 3.65 6.68 -4.39
C VAL A 209 2.47 5.78 -4.77
N PRO A 210 1.36 6.33 -5.27
CA PRO A 210 0.30 5.53 -5.89
C PRO A 210 0.80 4.88 -7.19
N LEU A 211 0.11 3.82 -7.64
CA LEU A 211 0.30 3.28 -8.99
C LEU A 211 -0.49 4.11 -10.00
N LEU A 212 0.24 4.72 -10.92
CA LEU A 212 -0.20 5.58 -12.01
C LEU A 212 0.60 5.20 -13.27
N PRO A 213 0.19 5.64 -14.48
CA PRO A 213 1.00 5.47 -15.67
C PRO A 213 2.44 5.98 -15.51
N GLU A 214 2.62 7.10 -14.79
CA GLU A 214 3.91 7.74 -14.57
C GLU A 214 4.77 7.04 -13.50
N THR A 215 4.16 6.23 -12.62
CA THR A 215 4.85 5.50 -11.55
C THR A 215 4.97 4.00 -11.82
N HIS A 216 4.42 3.53 -12.95
CA HIS A 216 4.58 2.15 -13.39
C HIS A 216 6.04 1.89 -13.80
N HIS A 217 6.67 0.87 -13.20
CA HIS A 217 8.10 0.57 -13.31
C HIS A 217 8.99 1.80 -13.04
N LEU A 218 8.58 2.65 -12.10
CA LEU A 218 9.37 3.79 -11.65
C LEU A 218 10.75 3.36 -11.14
N ILE A 219 10.84 2.19 -10.49
CA ILE A 219 12.09 1.61 -10.00
C ILE A 219 12.44 0.40 -10.87
N GLY A 220 12.91 0.66 -12.09
CA GLY A 220 13.37 -0.38 -13.01
C GLY A 220 14.85 -0.72 -12.83
N ALA A 221 15.41 -1.46 -13.80
CA ALA A 221 16.82 -1.86 -13.77
C ALA A 221 17.79 -0.67 -13.66
N LYS A 222 17.52 0.43 -14.37
CA LYS A 222 18.37 1.63 -14.35
C LYS A 222 18.39 2.31 -12.98
N GLU A 223 17.27 2.27 -12.26
CA GLU A 223 17.12 2.86 -10.94
C GLU A 223 17.76 1.97 -9.87
N LEU A 224 17.58 0.66 -9.99
CA LEU A 224 18.24 -0.33 -9.14
C LEU A 224 19.77 -0.24 -9.27
N ASP A 225 20.31 -0.08 -10.49
CA ASP A 225 21.75 0.07 -10.76
C ASP A 225 22.36 1.33 -10.11
N LYS A 226 21.55 2.33 -9.77
CA LYS A 226 22.01 3.56 -9.10
C LYS A 226 22.09 3.42 -7.59
N MET A 227 21.39 2.43 -7.02
CA MET A 227 21.38 2.21 -5.58
C MET A 227 22.75 1.72 -5.11
N LYS A 228 23.05 1.94 -3.83
CA LYS A 228 24.23 1.31 -3.22
C LYS A 228 24.07 -0.21 -3.28
N LEU A 229 25.16 -0.95 -3.48
CA LEU A 229 25.14 -2.42 -3.46
C LEU A 229 24.60 -3.00 -2.14
N SER A 230 24.75 -2.26 -1.03
CA SER A 230 24.24 -2.62 0.28
C SER A 230 22.83 -2.09 0.57
N ALA A 231 22.20 -1.36 -0.35
CA ALA A 231 20.94 -0.71 -0.08
C ALA A 231 19.78 -1.71 0.01
N VAL A 232 18.83 -1.41 0.89
CA VAL A 232 17.58 -2.17 1.02
C VAL A 232 16.44 -1.38 0.37
N LEU A 233 15.68 -2.03 -0.52
CA LEU A 233 14.46 -1.49 -1.10
C LEU A 233 13.23 -2.06 -0.38
N VAL A 234 12.34 -1.19 0.07
CA VAL A 234 11.05 -1.54 0.68
C VAL A 234 9.91 -1.01 -0.18
N ASN A 235 9.04 -1.90 -0.66
CA ASN A 235 7.85 -1.53 -1.41
C ASN A 235 6.59 -1.94 -0.63
N THR A 236 5.93 -0.96 -0.01
CA THR A 236 4.59 -1.11 0.59
C THR A 236 3.51 -0.38 -0.21
N ALA A 237 3.83 0.05 -1.43
CA ALA A 237 2.91 0.72 -2.33
C ALA A 237 2.18 -0.29 -3.23
N ARG A 238 2.76 -0.64 -4.39
CA ARG A 238 2.21 -1.55 -5.38
C ARG A 238 3.34 -2.28 -6.09
N GLY A 239 3.10 -3.56 -6.41
CA GLY A 239 4.05 -4.41 -7.12
C GLY A 239 4.56 -3.77 -8.42
N PRO A 240 3.67 -3.39 -9.37
CA PRO A 240 4.06 -2.83 -10.67
C PRO A 240 4.81 -1.49 -10.66
N ILE A 241 5.11 -0.90 -9.50
CA ILE A 241 5.99 0.27 -9.40
C ILE A 241 7.47 -0.15 -9.57
N VAL A 242 7.79 -1.41 -9.25
CA VAL A 242 9.11 -2.03 -9.40
C VAL A 242 9.07 -3.01 -10.57
#